data_AF-A0A1Q7E0M3-F1
#
_entry.id   AF-A0A1Q7E0M3-F1
#
_cell.length_a   1.000
_cell.length_b   1.000
_cell.length_c   1.000
_cell.angle_alpha   90.00
_cell.angle_beta   90.00
_cell.angle_gamma   90.00
#
_symmetry.space_group_name_H-M   'P 1'
#
loop_
_entity.id
_entity.type
_entity.pdbx_description
1 polymer ?
#
loop_
_entity_poly.entity_id
_entity_poly.type
_entity_poly.pdbx_seq_one_letter_code
_entity_poly.pdbx_strand_id
1 'polypeptide(L)'
;MRRDEDRATGAIDVARGRAIGVLERALTLTFVLLGQYGAVGLIIAAKSGARFKALEDREFAEYFLIGTLASLLLALLGGLGMKLLL
;
A
#
# COMPACT_ATOMS: atom_id res chain seq x y z
N MET A 1 6.50 10.78 33.29
CA MET A 1 5.30 11.28 32.58
C MET A 1 5.55 11.52 31.10
N ARG A 2 6.46 12.40 30.67
CA ARG A 2 6.71 12.66 29.22
C ARG A 2 7.07 11.43 28.36
N ARG A 3 7.82 10.48 28.93
CA ARG A 3 8.28 9.25 28.24
C ARG A 3 7.17 8.21 27.96
N ASP A 4 6.01 8.34 28.60
CA ASP A 4 4.88 7.42 28.44
C ASP A 4 3.92 7.93 27.35
N GLU A 5 3.78 9.25 27.22
CA GLU A 5 3.05 9.93 26.14
C GLU A 5 3.72 9.77 24.77
N ASP A 6 5.05 9.84 24.71
CA ASP A 6 5.83 9.63 23.48
C ASP A 6 5.70 8.19 22.95
N ARG A 7 5.61 7.20 23.86
CA ARG A 7 5.40 5.78 23.49
C ARG A 7 3.99 5.50 23.00
N ALA A 8 2.98 6.09 23.64
CA ALA A 8 1.60 5.95 23.21
C ALA A 8 1.40 6.56 21.81
N THR A 9 1.99 7.73 21.56
CA THR A 9 1.95 8.41 20.26
C THR A 9 2.58 7.56 19.16
N GLY A 10 3.80 7.03 19.37
CA GLY A 10 4.46 6.16 18.40
C GLY A 10 3.69 4.86 18.12
N ALA A 11 3.05 4.27 19.13
CA ALA A 11 2.21 3.08 18.94
C ALA A 11 0.97 3.37 18.08
N ILE A 12 0.34 4.54 18.28
CA ILE A 12 -0.83 4.98 17.51
C ILE A 12 -0.45 5.21 16.04
N ASP A 13 0.70 5.82 15.76
CA ASP A 13 1.16 6.08 14.40
C ASP A 13 1.48 4.78 13.63
N VAL A 14 2.09 3.80 14.29
CA VAL A 14 2.33 2.47 13.72
C VAL A 14 1.01 1.73 13.43
N ALA A 15 0.01 1.87 14.32
CA ALA A 15 -1.32 1.29 14.10
C ALA A 15 -2.02 1.93 12.89
N ARG A 16 -1.95 3.26 12.75
CA ARG A 16 -2.50 4.00 11.60
C ARG A 16 -1.84 3.59 10.29
N GLY A 17 -0.51 3.48 10.27
CA GLY A 17 0.24 3.05 9.08
C GLY A 17 -0.14 1.64 8.60
N ARG A 18 -0.32 0.69 9.52
CA ARG A 18 -0.80 -0.67 9.19
C ARG A 18 -2.23 -0.67 8.65
N ALA A 19 -3.14 0.08 9.27
CA ALA A 19 -4.53 0.16 8.84
C ALA A 19 -4.65 0.67 7.40
N ILE A 20 -3.91 1.74 7.05
CA ILE A 20 -3.87 2.29 5.69
C ILE A 20 -3.41 1.23 4.68
N GLY A 21 -2.31 0.52 4.99
CA GLY A 21 -1.79 -0.51 4.09
C GLY A 21 -2.74 -1.69 3.89
N VAL A 22 -3.52 -2.08 4.90
CA VAL A 22 -4.55 -3.13 4.77
C VAL A 22 -5.68 -2.67 3.85
N LEU A 23 -6.15 -1.43 4.02
CA LEU A 23 -7.21 -0.85 3.17
C LEU A 23 -6.78 -0.76 1.70
N GLU A 24 -5.54 -0.32 1.42
CA GLU A 24 -5.03 -0.31 0.05
C GLU A 24 -5.03 -1.70 -0.58
N ARG A 25 -4.54 -2.72 0.13
CA ARG A 25 -4.50 -4.10 -0.41
C ARG A 25 -5.90 -4.64 -0.68
N ALA A 26 -6.86 -4.36 0.20
CA ALA A 26 -8.25 -4.74 -0.01
C ALA A 26 -8.86 -4.04 -1.25
N LEU A 27 -8.62 -2.74 -1.42
CA LEU A 27 -9.09 -1.97 -2.57
C LEU A 27 -8.42 -2.41 -3.88
N THR A 28 -7.09 -2.61 -3.88
CA THR A 28 -6.35 -3.11 -5.04
C THR A 28 -6.86 -4.48 -5.46
N LEU A 29 -7.03 -5.42 -4.52
CA LEU A 29 -7.57 -6.74 -4.82
C LEU A 29 -8.99 -6.64 -5.42
N THR A 30 -9.86 -5.82 -4.82
CA THR A 30 -11.22 -5.60 -5.32
C THR A 30 -11.22 -5.06 -6.75
N PHE A 31 -10.41 -4.04 -7.05
CA PHE A 31 -10.35 -3.45 -8.39
C PHE A 31 -9.73 -4.38 -9.41
N VAL A 32 -8.74 -5.19 -9.03
CA VAL A 32 -8.20 -6.22 -9.92
C VAL A 32 -9.25 -7.28 -10.25
N LEU A 33 -10.03 -7.75 -9.27
CA LEU A 33 -11.13 -8.69 -9.49
C LEU A 33 -12.22 -8.11 -10.40
N LEU A 34 -12.48 -6.80 -10.28
CA LEU A 34 -13.41 -6.08 -11.15
C LEU A 34 -12.81 -5.71 -12.53
N GLY A 35 -11.54 -6.05 -12.80
CA GLY A 35 -10.82 -5.71 -14.02
C GLY A 35 -10.52 -4.21 -14.19
N GLN A 36 -10.68 -3.41 -13.13
CA GLN A 36 -10.50 -1.95 -13.11
C GLN A 36 -9.05 -1.57 -12.80
N TYR A 37 -8.12 -1.92 -13.69
CA TYR A 37 -6.70 -1.65 -13.51
C TYR A 37 -6.36 -0.15 -13.40
N GLY A 38 -7.15 0.73 -14.00
CA GLY A 38 -6.98 2.18 -13.87
C GLY A 38 -7.18 2.70 -12.44
N ALA A 39 -8.15 2.13 -11.71
CA ALA A 39 -8.41 2.49 -10.32
C ALA A 39 -7.26 2.05 -9.39
N VAL A 40 -6.58 0.94 -9.71
CA VAL A 40 -5.36 0.53 -9.01
C VAL A 40 -4.25 1.56 -9.17
N GLY A 41 -4.07 2.12 -10.37
CA GLY A 41 -3.11 3.19 -10.62
C GLY A 41 -3.38 4.45 -9.78
N LEU A 42 -4.66 4.82 -9.62
CA LEU A 42 -5.06 5.96 -8.77
C LEU A 42 -4.72 5.73 -7.29
N ILE A 43 -4.91 4.52 -6.76
CA ILE A 43 -4.54 4.18 -5.38
C ILE A 43 -3.04 4.41 -5.15
N ILE A 44 -2.20 3.92 -6.06
CA ILE A 44 -0.74 4.05 -5.93
C ILE A 44 -0.32 5.51 -6.04
N ALA A 45 -0.89 6.25 -6.98
CA ALA A 45 -0.61 7.67 -7.13
C ALA A 45 -0.96 8.44 -5.84
N ALA A 46 -2.13 8.17 -5.25
CA ALA A 46 -2.54 8.76 -3.98
C ALA A 46 -1.61 8.37 -2.83
N LYS A 47 -1.21 7.10 -2.74
CA LYS A 47 -0.27 6.59 -1.73
C LYS A 47 1.09 7.29 -1.80
N SER A 48 1.67 7.36 -3.00
CA SER A 48 2.95 8.02 -3.24
C SER A 48 2.87 9.52 -3.01
N GLY A 49 1.77 10.17 -3.39
CA GLY A 49 1.53 11.59 -3.12
C GLY A 49 1.46 11.90 -1.62
N ALA A 50 0.75 11.09 -0.83
CA ALA A 50 0.66 11.26 0.62
C ALA A 50 2.01 11.05 1.35
N ARG A 51 2.94 10.31 0.73
CA ARG A 51 4.26 9.99 1.28
C ARG A 51 5.41 10.69 0.55
N PHE A 52 5.12 11.67 -0.32
CA PHE A 52 6.11 12.23 -1.25
C PHE A 52 7.39 12.70 -0.55
N LYS A 53 7.28 13.46 0.55
CA LYS A 53 8.45 13.90 1.35
C LYS A 53 9.24 12.75 1.98
N ALA A 54 8.56 11.67 2.40
CA ALA A 54 9.23 10.52 2.98
C ALA A 54 10.01 9.70 1.94
N LEU A 55 9.65 9.81 0.65
CA LEU A 55 10.36 9.16 -0.46
C LEU A 55 11.71 9.83 -0.78
N GLU A 56 12.05 10.97 -0.14
CA GLU A 56 13.39 11.56 -0.24
C GLU A 56 14.44 10.71 0.50
N ASP A 57 14.03 9.93 1.49
CA ASP A 57 14.87 8.92 2.13
C ASP A 57 14.96 7.69 1.21
N ARG A 58 16.16 7.42 0.70
CA ARG A 58 16.43 6.34 -0.25
C ARG A 58 16.04 4.97 0.31
N GLU A 59 16.34 4.70 1.57
CA GLU A 59 16.07 3.39 2.17
C GLU A 59 14.57 3.16 2.30
N PHE A 60 13.84 4.20 2.72
CA PHE A 60 12.38 4.16 2.77
C PHE A 60 11.75 4.01 1.38
N ALA A 61 12.25 4.76 0.39
CA ALA A 61 11.76 4.73 -0.97
C ALA A 61 11.93 3.35 -1.61
N GLU A 62 13.10 2.70 -1.44
CA GLU A 62 13.36 1.35 -1.94
C GLU A 62 12.42 0.32 -1.30
N TYR A 63 12.29 0.34 0.03
CA TYR A 63 11.37 -0.56 0.74
C TYR A 63 9.92 -0.37 0.29
N PHE A 64 9.47 0.88 0.20
CA PHE A 64 8.12 1.24 -0.24
C PHE A 64 7.85 0.78 -1.68
N LEU A 65 8.80 1.00 -2.58
CA LEU A 65 8.68 0.65 -3.98
C LEU A 65 8.63 -0.87 -4.17
N ILE A 66 9.55 -1.61 -3.55
CA ILE A 66 9.59 -3.07 -3.60
C ILE A 66 8.27 -3.66 -3.07
N GLY A 67 7.78 -3.18 -1.92
CA GLY A 67 6.54 -3.68 -1.32
C GLY A 67 5.30 -3.41 -2.18
N THR A 68 5.24 -2.23 -2.81
CA THR A 68 4.10 -1.84 -3.66
C THR A 68 4.11 -2.62 -4.99
N LEU A 69 5.26 -2.71 -5.66
CA LEU A 69 5.40 -3.46 -6.91
C LEU A 69 5.17 -4.96 -6.74
N ALA A 70 5.68 -5.55 -5.64
CA ALA A 70 5.42 -6.96 -5.34
C ALA A 70 3.93 -7.24 -5.14
N SER A 71 3.21 -6.36 -4.43
CA SER A 71 1.77 -6.49 -4.22
C SER A 71 0.99 -6.39 -5.53
N LEU A 72 1.37 -5.46 -6.42
CA LEU A 72 0.76 -5.37 -7.75
C LEU A 72 1.01 -6.60 -8.60
N LEU A 73 2.24 -7.11 -8.58
CA LEU A 73 2.60 -8.30 -9.34
C LEU A 73 1.73 -9.49 -8.91
N LEU A 74 1.57 -9.70 -7.61
CA LEU A 74 0.70 -10.76 -7.07
C LEU A 74 -0.75 -10.57 -7.50
N ALA A 75 -1.26 -9.34 -7.44
CA ALA A 75 -2.64 -9.05 -7.85
C ALA A 75 -2.82 -9.30 -9.36
N LEU A 76 -1.89 -8.84 -10.21
CA LEU A 76 -1.92 -9.06 -11.65
C LEU A 76 -1.84 -10.55 -12.01
N LEU A 77 -0.97 -11.32 -11.36
CA LEU A 77 -0.87 -12.76 -11.57
C LEU A 77 -2.18 -13.47 -11.17
N GLY A 78 -2.78 -13.09 -10.04
CA GLY A 78 -4.07 -13.61 -9.61
C GLY A 78 -5.21 -13.28 -10.59
N GLY A 79 -5.30 -12.02 -11.01
CA GLY A 79 -6.33 -11.55 -11.95
C GLY A 79 -6.20 -12.15 -13.34
N LEU A 80 -4.97 -12.24 -13.87
CA LEU A 80 -4.70 -12.85 -15.16
C LEU A 80 -4.94 -14.37 -15.11
N GLY A 81 -4.51 -15.04 -14.03
CA GLY A 81 -4.77 -16.47 -13.83
C GLY A 81 -6.26 -16.79 -13.79
N MET A 82 -7.06 -15.98 -13.10
CA MET A 82 -8.52 -16.11 -13.08
C MET A 82 -9.13 -15.89 -14.47
N LYS A 83 -8.65 -14.90 -15.23
CA LYS A 83 -9.12 -14.66 -16.61
C LYS A 83 -8.73 -15.78 -17.59
N LEU A 84 -7.61 -16.47 -17.34
CA LEU A 84 -7.17 -17.58 -18.19
C LEU A 84 -7.95 -18.89 -17.93
N LEU A 85 -8.54 -19.02 -16.75
CA LEU A 85 -9.32 -20.20 -16.32
C LEU A 85 -10.80 -20.12 -16.75
N LEU A 86 -11.30 -18.91 -17.05
CA LEU A 86 -12.67 -18.58 -17.43
C LEU A 86 -12.80 -18.46 -18.96
#